data_AF-A0A0D6QE68-F1
#
_entry.id   AF-A0A0D6QE68-F1
#
_cell.length_a   1.000
_cell.length_b   1.000
_cell.length_c   1.000
_cell.angle_alpha   90.00
_cell.angle_beta   90.00
_cell.angle_gamma   90.00
#
_symmetry.space_group_name_H-M   'P 1'
#
loop_
_entity.id
_entity.type
_entity.pdbx_description
1 polymer ?
#
loop_
_entity_poly.entity_id
_entity_poly.type
_entity_poly.pdbx_seq_one_letter_code
_entity_poly.pdbx_strand_id
1 'polypeptide(L)'
;MTGLSGLIAACGIVAHADLLDAIVRVESGGNPIALRVNGAVELVRVPRDLDDAAAMARWLATHGYSFDAGLAQVNSANLARLGLDTSSVFEPCANLRAASRLLEECYERALQRWDDMERAMTAALSCYNTGHFTHGVRNGYVSSVRAASSLAPQSIATDSAKTKAARRRDAPRPAGRRSGAVDRGQRIGNAQPRDEVFAMAPAEVFDASSSEKTAR
;
A
#
# COMPACT_ATOMS: atom_id res chain seq x y z
N MET A 1 10.25 -22.32 1.54
CA MET A 1 9.90 -20.88 1.66
C MET A 1 8.45 -20.81 2.08
N THR A 2 8.16 -20.30 3.28
CA THR A 2 6.78 -20.09 3.74
C THR A 2 6.21 -18.90 2.98
N GLY A 3 5.11 -19.09 2.24
CA GLY A 3 4.42 -17.99 1.57
C GLY A 3 3.74 -17.04 2.57
N LEU A 4 3.25 -15.90 2.08
CA LEU A 4 2.57 -14.86 2.87
C LEU A 4 1.50 -15.44 3.82
N SER A 5 0.66 -16.36 3.34
CA SER A 5 -0.40 -16.98 4.13
C SER A 5 0.16 -17.82 5.31
N GLY A 6 1.33 -18.45 5.13
CA GLY A 6 2.04 -19.15 6.19
C GLY A 6 2.74 -18.21 7.19
N LEU A 7 3.17 -17.03 6.75
CA LEU A 7 3.63 -15.95 7.64
C LEU A 7 2.47 -15.44 8.51
N ILE A 8 1.30 -15.17 7.91
CA ILE A 8 0.09 -14.71 8.63
C ILE A 8 -0.29 -15.70 9.74
N ALA A 9 -0.32 -17.00 9.43
CA ALA A 9 -0.54 -18.05 10.42
C ALA A 9 0.53 -18.07 11.52
N ALA A 10 1.82 -17.96 11.17
CA ALA A 10 2.92 -17.90 12.13
C ALA A 10 2.88 -16.65 13.04
N CYS A 11 2.27 -15.56 12.58
CA CYS A 11 2.04 -14.35 13.38
C CYS A 11 0.88 -14.49 14.39
N GLY A 12 0.17 -15.63 14.38
CA GLY A 12 -0.97 -15.93 15.26
C GLY A 12 -2.33 -15.44 14.74
N ILE A 13 -2.41 -15.06 13.45
CA ILE A 13 -3.62 -14.46 12.87
C ILE A 13 -4.42 -15.55 12.17
N VAL A 14 -5.59 -15.88 12.73
CA VAL A 14 -6.48 -16.95 12.25
C VAL A 14 -7.77 -16.40 11.64
N ALA A 15 -8.35 -15.36 12.24
CA ALA A 15 -9.54 -14.70 11.71
C ALA A 15 -9.20 -13.98 10.39
N HIS A 16 -10.02 -14.20 9.36
CA HIS A 16 -9.92 -13.54 8.05
C HIS A 16 -8.52 -13.62 7.39
N ALA A 17 -7.73 -14.68 7.65
CA ALA A 17 -6.36 -14.81 7.16
C ALA A 17 -6.22 -14.65 5.64
N ASP A 18 -7.10 -15.30 4.85
CA ASP A 18 -7.13 -15.19 3.38
C ASP A 18 -7.49 -13.78 2.87
N LEU A 19 -8.21 -13.00 3.70
CA LEU A 19 -8.59 -11.63 3.38
C LEU A 19 -7.45 -10.66 3.73
N LEU A 20 -6.75 -10.89 4.84
CA LEU A 20 -5.54 -10.12 5.19
C LEU A 20 -4.40 -10.38 4.21
N ASP A 21 -4.24 -11.63 3.76
CA ASP A 21 -3.35 -12.03 2.66
C ASP A 21 -3.68 -11.25 1.37
N ALA A 22 -4.97 -11.17 1.01
CA ALA A 22 -5.43 -10.38 -0.13
C ALA A 22 -5.20 -8.87 0.02
N ILE A 23 -5.42 -8.30 1.22
CA ILE A 23 -5.10 -6.90 1.54
C ILE A 23 -3.61 -6.63 1.29
N VAL A 24 -2.71 -7.45 1.84
CA VAL A 24 -1.25 -7.27 1.67
C VAL A 24 -0.83 -7.33 0.20
N ARG A 25 -1.44 -8.21 -0.61
CA ARG A 25 -1.20 -8.26 -2.07
C ARG A 25 -1.61 -6.97 -2.78
N VAL A 26 -2.72 -6.35 -2.38
CA VAL A 26 -3.22 -5.09 -2.96
C VAL A 26 -2.43 -3.87 -2.44
N GLU A 27 -2.07 -3.85 -1.16
CA GLU A 27 -1.43 -2.71 -0.50
C GLU A 27 0.08 -2.58 -0.80
N SER A 28 0.83 -3.69 -0.80
CA SER A 28 2.30 -3.68 -0.94
C SER A 28 2.86 -4.70 -1.92
N GLY A 29 2.03 -5.59 -2.47
CA GLY A 29 2.49 -6.78 -3.20
C GLY A 29 3.27 -7.78 -2.33
N GLY A 30 3.22 -7.64 -1.00
CA GLY A 30 4.04 -8.41 -0.06
C GLY A 30 5.41 -7.79 0.27
N ASN A 31 5.64 -6.52 -0.06
CA ASN A 31 6.86 -5.81 0.31
C ASN A 31 6.82 -5.32 1.78
N PRO A 32 7.66 -5.85 2.70
CA PRO A 32 7.63 -5.47 4.11
C PRO A 32 8.18 -4.07 4.40
N ILE A 33 8.96 -3.48 3.50
CA ILE A 33 9.51 -2.12 3.64
C ILE A 33 8.79 -1.08 2.77
N ALA A 34 7.58 -1.41 2.28
CA ALA A 34 6.76 -0.48 1.52
C ALA A 34 6.41 0.76 2.35
N LEU A 35 6.63 1.95 1.79
CA LEU A 35 6.35 3.24 2.42
C LEU A 35 5.76 4.19 1.37
N ARG A 36 4.63 4.82 1.70
CA ARG A 36 3.85 5.72 0.83
C ARG A 36 3.49 6.98 1.59
N VAL A 37 3.71 8.16 1.01
CA VAL A 37 3.28 9.44 1.61
C VAL A 37 1.87 9.77 1.12
N ASN A 38 1.04 10.34 2.00
CA ASN A 38 -0.33 10.74 1.69
C ASN A 38 -0.40 12.23 1.31
N GLY A 39 -1.32 12.55 0.38
CA GLY A 39 -1.54 13.92 -0.10
C GLY A 39 -0.90 14.17 -1.47
N ALA A 40 -0.41 15.39 -1.70
CA ALA A 40 0.14 15.84 -2.97
C ALA A 40 1.69 15.80 -3.01
N VAL A 41 2.30 14.92 -2.21
CA VAL A 41 3.76 14.77 -2.07
C VAL A 41 4.14 13.31 -2.30
N GLU A 42 5.15 13.09 -3.12
CA GLU A 42 5.70 11.76 -3.41
C GLU A 42 7.11 11.62 -2.80
N LEU A 43 7.53 10.39 -2.55
CA LEU A 43 8.90 10.08 -2.16
C LEU A 43 9.81 10.14 -3.39
N VAL A 44 10.95 10.84 -3.28
CA VAL A 44 11.97 10.89 -4.33
C VAL A 44 12.58 9.53 -4.67
N ARG A 45 12.54 8.59 -3.71
CA ARG A 45 12.84 7.17 -3.90
C ARG A 45 12.12 6.32 -2.86
N VAL A 46 11.93 5.04 -3.18
CA VAL A 46 11.49 4.03 -2.18
C VAL A 46 12.62 3.70 -1.21
N PRO A 47 12.32 3.10 -0.04
CA PRO A 47 13.33 2.54 0.86
C PRO A 47 14.15 1.42 0.19
N ARG A 48 15.44 1.33 0.56
CA ARG A 48 16.40 0.32 0.10
C ARG A 48 16.38 -0.93 0.97
N ASP A 49 16.20 -0.74 2.27
CA ASP A 49 16.26 -1.75 3.32
C ASP A 49 15.40 -1.31 4.54
N LEU A 50 15.48 -2.05 5.64
CA LEU A 50 14.68 -1.83 6.84
C LEU A 50 15.10 -0.58 7.64
N ASP A 51 16.40 -0.32 7.75
CA ASP A 51 16.93 0.83 8.50
C ASP A 51 16.63 2.14 7.76
N ASP A 52 16.80 2.11 6.43
CA ASP A 52 16.42 3.18 5.50
C ASP A 52 14.91 3.47 5.57
N ALA A 53 14.06 2.44 5.60
CA ALA A 53 12.62 2.59 5.76
C ALA A 53 12.24 3.22 7.11
N ALA A 54 12.86 2.75 8.21
CA ALA A 54 12.64 3.28 9.55
C ALA A 54 13.12 4.74 9.70
N ALA A 55 14.24 5.10 9.08
CA ALA A 55 14.76 6.46 9.06
C ALA A 55 13.86 7.40 8.23
N MET A 56 13.41 6.97 7.05
CA MET A 56 12.44 7.70 6.22
C MET A 56 11.11 7.93 6.96
N ALA A 57 10.53 6.89 7.56
CA ALA A 57 9.29 6.99 8.32
C ALA A 57 9.44 7.90 9.56
N ARG A 58 10.59 7.86 10.24
CA ARG A 58 10.90 8.78 11.35
C ARG A 58 10.93 10.23 10.89
N TRP A 59 11.63 10.52 9.79
CA TRP A 59 11.69 11.87 9.23
C TRP A 59 10.30 12.38 8.82
N LEU A 60 9.49 11.55 8.16
CA LEU A 60 8.12 11.91 7.79
C LEU A 60 7.27 12.25 9.02
N ALA A 61 7.36 11.43 10.07
CA ALA A 61 6.63 11.66 11.32
C ALA A 61 7.05 12.96 12.02
N THR A 62 8.34 13.26 12.14
CA THR A 62 8.83 14.48 12.81
C THR A 62 8.49 15.76 12.04
N HIS A 63 8.26 15.68 10.73
CA HIS A 63 7.86 16.80 9.89
C HIS A 63 6.34 16.86 9.64
N GLY A 64 5.54 16.02 10.31
CA GLY A 64 4.08 16.07 10.27
C GLY A 64 3.43 15.48 9.02
N TYR A 65 4.15 14.69 8.21
CA TYR A 65 3.57 14.00 7.06
C TYR A 65 2.77 12.78 7.50
N SER A 66 1.60 12.57 6.87
CA SER A 66 0.91 11.27 6.94
C SER A 66 1.50 10.33 5.91
N PHE A 67 1.70 9.07 6.29
CA PHE A 67 2.24 8.02 5.44
C PHE A 67 1.62 6.67 5.80
N ASP A 68 1.70 5.71 4.89
CA ASP A 68 1.32 4.31 5.10
C ASP A 68 2.57 3.42 5.01
N ALA A 69 2.68 2.43 5.90
CA ALA A 69 3.92 1.65 6.04
C ALA A 69 3.71 0.14 6.22
N GLY A 70 4.67 -0.63 5.70
CA GLY A 70 4.77 -2.09 5.84
C GLY A 70 3.82 -2.89 4.96
N LEU A 71 3.79 -4.22 5.20
CA LEU A 71 3.07 -5.21 4.39
C LEU A 71 1.61 -4.84 4.07
N ALA A 72 0.88 -4.37 5.07
CA ALA A 72 -0.54 -4.03 4.98
C ALA A 72 -0.80 -2.51 4.97
N GLN A 73 0.24 -1.70 4.75
CA GLN A 73 0.19 -0.24 4.63
C GLN A 73 -0.57 0.43 5.78
N VAL A 74 -0.14 0.15 7.02
CA VAL A 74 -0.73 0.75 8.23
C VAL A 74 -0.40 2.24 8.26
N ASN A 75 -1.44 3.07 8.33
CA ASN A 75 -1.29 4.53 8.33
C ASN A 75 -0.65 5.05 9.63
N SER A 76 0.25 6.02 9.48
CA SER A 76 1.02 6.69 10.53
C SER A 76 0.17 7.22 11.69
N ALA A 77 -1.05 7.69 11.43
CA ALA A 77 -1.96 8.19 12.46
C ALA A 77 -2.46 7.10 13.43
N ASN A 78 -2.33 5.82 13.09
CA ASN A 78 -2.74 4.71 13.94
C ASN A 78 -1.61 4.09 14.78
N LEU A 79 -0.33 4.38 14.49
CA LEU A 79 0.79 3.61 15.04
C LEU A 79 0.78 3.60 16.58
N ALA A 80 0.72 4.78 17.21
CA ALA A 80 0.77 4.91 18.66
C ALA A 80 -0.36 4.12 19.38
N ARG A 81 -1.62 4.15 18.88
CA ARG A 81 -2.73 3.42 19.50
C ARG A 81 -2.70 1.90 19.25
N LEU A 82 -1.96 1.48 18.23
CA LEU A 82 -1.74 0.08 17.88
C LEU A 82 -0.44 -0.48 18.51
N GLY A 83 0.30 0.32 19.29
CA GLY A 83 1.54 -0.08 19.93
C GLY A 83 2.73 -0.18 18.97
N LEU A 84 2.69 0.58 17.87
CA LEU A 84 3.74 0.66 16.87
C LEU A 84 4.44 2.01 16.89
N ASP A 85 5.66 2.02 16.35
CA ASP A 85 6.48 3.20 16.08
C ASP A 85 6.99 3.16 14.62
N THR A 86 7.80 4.13 14.23
CA THR A 86 8.29 4.29 12.85
C THR A 86 9.30 3.23 12.41
N SER A 87 9.77 2.37 13.32
CA SER A 87 10.61 1.20 13.06
C SER A 87 9.78 -0.08 13.13
N SER A 88 9.04 -0.29 14.23
CA SER A 88 8.27 -1.53 14.45
C SER A 88 7.06 -1.69 13.52
N VAL A 89 6.63 -0.63 12.82
CA VAL A 89 5.64 -0.74 11.72
C VAL A 89 6.12 -1.60 10.55
N PHE A 90 7.42 -1.76 10.34
CA PHE A 90 7.96 -2.60 9.27
C PHE A 90 8.21 -4.06 9.69
N GLU A 91 8.10 -4.37 11.00
CA GLU A 91 8.18 -5.74 11.50
C GLU A 91 6.98 -6.57 11.03
N PRO A 92 7.17 -7.66 10.25
CA PRO A 92 6.09 -8.32 9.52
C PRO A 92 4.88 -8.69 10.40
N CYS A 93 5.11 -9.36 11.53
CA CYS A 93 4.01 -9.76 12.42
C CYS A 93 3.42 -8.61 13.24
N ALA A 94 4.17 -7.53 13.48
CA ALA A 94 3.63 -6.35 14.15
C ALA A 94 2.68 -5.60 13.21
N ASN A 95 3.08 -5.41 11.95
CA ASN A 95 2.28 -4.81 10.89
C ASN A 95 0.99 -5.62 10.63
N LEU A 96 1.10 -6.94 10.45
CA LEU A 96 -0.04 -7.80 10.16
C LEU A 96 -1.05 -7.84 11.32
N ARG A 97 -0.61 -7.85 12.58
CA ARG A 97 -1.53 -7.78 13.74
C ARG A 97 -2.22 -6.43 13.84
N ALA A 98 -1.51 -5.34 13.58
CA ALA A 98 -2.09 -3.99 13.53
C ALA A 98 -3.16 -3.86 12.43
N ALA A 99 -2.90 -4.42 11.25
CA ALA A 99 -3.86 -4.48 10.14
C ALA A 99 -5.07 -5.37 10.44
N SER A 100 -4.86 -6.55 11.03
CA SER A 100 -5.95 -7.43 11.48
C SER A 100 -6.89 -6.70 12.44
N ARG A 101 -6.33 -5.99 13.43
CA ARG A 101 -7.10 -5.20 14.39
C ARG A 101 -7.83 -4.02 13.75
N LEU A 102 -7.22 -3.33 12.79
CA LEU A 102 -7.89 -2.26 12.03
C LEU A 102 -9.09 -2.77 11.23
N LEU A 103 -8.97 -3.94 10.60
CA LEU A 103 -10.06 -4.58 9.87
C LEU A 103 -11.20 -5.00 10.81
N GLU A 104 -10.85 -5.61 11.94
CA GLU A 104 -11.81 -6.02 12.99
C GLU A 104 -12.58 -4.82 13.55
N GLU A 105 -11.90 -3.75 13.98
CA GLU A 105 -12.55 -2.53 14.48
C GLU A 105 -13.44 -1.85 13.41
N CYS A 106 -13.04 -1.90 12.12
CA CYS A 106 -13.89 -1.45 11.01
C CYS A 106 -15.13 -2.36 10.80
N TYR A 107 -15.01 -3.66 11.06
CA TYR A 107 -16.08 -4.64 10.92
C TYR A 107 -17.09 -4.58 12.08
N GLU A 108 -16.63 -4.50 13.34
CA GLU A 108 -17.48 -4.24 14.50
C GLU A 108 -18.29 -2.95 14.32
N ARG A 109 -17.63 -1.87 13.90
CA ARG A 109 -18.29 -0.60 13.57
C ARG A 109 -19.30 -0.75 12.43
N ALA A 110 -19.09 -1.67 11.48
CA ALA A 110 -20.02 -1.91 10.37
C ALA A 110 -21.25 -2.74 10.79
N LEU A 111 -21.06 -3.77 11.63
CA LEU A 111 -22.16 -4.59 12.19
C LEU A 111 -23.18 -3.75 12.98
N GLN A 112 -22.75 -2.63 13.59
CA GLN A 112 -23.66 -1.65 14.23
C GLN A 112 -24.62 -0.93 13.26
N ARG A 113 -24.51 -1.14 11.94
CA ARG A 113 -25.33 -0.46 10.91
C ARG A 113 -25.96 -1.39 9.89
N TRP A 114 -25.47 -2.63 9.80
CA TRP A 114 -25.91 -3.63 8.83
C TRP A 114 -25.95 -5.00 9.50
N ASP A 115 -27.15 -5.57 9.62
CA ASP A 115 -27.37 -6.92 10.15
C ASP A 115 -26.84 -8.03 9.21
N ASP A 116 -26.54 -7.67 7.96
CA ASP A 116 -25.96 -8.54 6.95
C ASP A 116 -24.43 -8.54 7.06
N MET A 117 -23.86 -9.70 7.38
CA MET A 117 -22.42 -9.88 7.59
C MET A 117 -21.57 -9.63 6.34
N GLU A 118 -22.10 -9.89 5.13
CA GLU A 118 -21.40 -9.67 3.87
C GLU A 118 -21.28 -8.17 3.59
N ARG A 119 -22.38 -7.44 3.77
CA ARG A 119 -22.42 -5.98 3.65
C ARG A 119 -21.55 -5.32 4.71
N ALA A 120 -21.58 -5.81 5.94
CA ALA A 120 -20.71 -5.33 7.01
C ALA A 120 -19.22 -5.55 6.65
N MET A 121 -18.84 -6.69 6.05
CA MET A 121 -17.45 -6.93 5.62
C MET A 121 -17.05 -6.08 4.41
N THR A 122 -17.94 -5.90 3.43
CA THR A 122 -17.77 -4.94 2.33
C THR A 122 -17.53 -3.52 2.84
N ALA A 123 -18.33 -3.10 3.83
CA ALA A 123 -18.18 -1.82 4.50
C ALA A 123 -16.88 -1.73 5.32
N ALA A 124 -16.47 -2.83 5.97
CA ALA A 124 -15.22 -2.92 6.74
C ALA A 124 -13.99 -2.74 5.85
N LEU A 125 -13.92 -3.42 4.70
CA LEU A 125 -12.85 -3.26 3.71
C LEU A 125 -12.80 -1.82 3.15
N SER A 126 -13.96 -1.20 2.93
CA SER A 126 -14.02 0.22 2.53
C SER A 126 -13.51 1.15 3.64
N CYS A 127 -13.85 0.84 4.89
CA CYS A 127 -13.37 1.55 6.08
C CYS A 127 -11.87 1.38 6.30
N TYR A 128 -11.30 0.20 6.04
CA TYR A 128 -9.87 -0.06 6.12
C TYR A 128 -9.08 0.88 5.19
N ASN A 129 -9.52 1.01 3.94
CA ASN A 129 -8.83 1.82 2.93
C ASN A 129 -9.03 3.35 3.08
N THR A 130 -10.16 3.81 3.64
CA THR A 130 -10.56 5.23 3.56
C THR A 130 -11.11 5.84 4.85
N GLY A 131 -11.25 5.05 5.91
CA GLY A 131 -12.05 5.40 7.10
C GLY A 131 -13.57 5.45 6.88
N HIS A 132 -14.04 5.35 5.63
CA HIS A 132 -15.46 5.50 5.25
C HIS A 132 -16.04 4.23 4.63
N PHE A 133 -17.26 3.86 5.02
CA PHE A 133 -17.89 2.58 4.67
C PHE A 133 -18.31 2.41 3.20
N THR A 134 -18.16 3.46 2.38
CA THR A 134 -18.54 3.43 0.96
C THR A 134 -17.49 3.98 -0.01
N HIS A 135 -16.43 4.65 0.45
CA HIS A 135 -15.45 5.28 -0.46
C HIS A 135 -14.50 4.25 -1.08
N GLY A 136 -14.06 3.26 -0.31
CA GLY A 136 -13.33 2.09 -0.79
C GLY A 136 -14.14 1.16 -1.71
N VAL A 137 -15.48 1.24 -1.66
CA VAL A 137 -16.33 0.60 -2.69
C VAL A 137 -16.27 1.42 -3.99
N ARG A 138 -16.47 2.74 -3.89
CA ARG A 138 -16.52 3.66 -5.04
C ARG A 138 -15.19 3.80 -5.78
N ASN A 139 -14.05 3.70 -5.10
CA ASN A 139 -12.72 3.75 -5.71
C ASN A 139 -12.22 2.40 -6.24
N GLY A 140 -13.01 1.32 -6.09
CA GLY A 140 -12.68 -0.03 -6.56
C GLY A 140 -11.79 -0.87 -5.63
N TYR A 141 -11.36 -0.34 -4.47
CA TYR A 141 -10.52 -1.07 -3.51
C TYR A 141 -11.14 -2.41 -3.08
N VAL A 142 -12.43 -2.40 -2.69
CA VAL A 142 -13.12 -3.62 -2.22
C VAL A 142 -13.18 -4.70 -3.31
N SER A 143 -13.37 -4.31 -4.57
CA SER A 143 -13.31 -5.26 -5.70
C SER A 143 -11.90 -5.81 -5.92
N SER A 144 -10.85 -5.00 -5.78
CA SER A 144 -9.45 -5.45 -5.90
C SER A 144 -9.08 -6.47 -4.83
N VAL A 145 -9.44 -6.21 -3.57
CA VAL A 145 -9.20 -7.15 -2.45
C VAL A 145 -9.97 -8.45 -2.65
N ARG A 146 -11.25 -8.40 -3.05
CA ARG A 146 -12.05 -9.61 -3.32
C ARG A 146 -11.49 -10.42 -4.49
N ALA A 147 -11.03 -9.77 -5.55
CA ALA A 147 -10.35 -10.43 -6.67
C ALA A 147 -9.04 -11.11 -6.23
N ALA A 148 -8.21 -10.43 -5.43
CA ALA A 148 -6.98 -11.00 -4.89
C ALA A 148 -7.26 -12.20 -3.95
N SER A 149 -8.31 -12.14 -3.13
CA SER A 149 -8.74 -13.24 -2.26
C SER A 149 -9.23 -14.45 -3.05
N SER A 150 -9.99 -14.26 -4.13
CA SER A 150 -10.42 -15.37 -5.01
C SER A 150 -9.28 -16.05 -5.79
N LEU A 151 -8.12 -15.40 -5.88
CA LEU A 151 -6.90 -15.92 -6.51
C LEU A 151 -5.93 -16.55 -5.50
N ALA A 152 -6.17 -16.38 -4.19
CA ALA A 152 -5.46 -17.16 -3.18
C ALA A 152 -5.80 -18.65 -3.39
N PRO A 153 -4.82 -19.56 -3.29
CA PRO A 153 -5.09 -20.99 -3.44
C PRO A 153 -5.97 -21.46 -2.28
N GLN A 154 -7.26 -21.59 -2.56
CA GLN A 154 -8.25 -22.08 -1.60
C GLN A 154 -7.74 -23.40 -1.00
N SER A 155 -7.76 -23.49 0.33
CA SER A 155 -7.31 -24.66 1.08
C SER A 155 -8.29 -25.82 0.89
N ILE A 156 -8.14 -26.50 -0.25
CA ILE A 156 -8.68 -27.81 -0.64
C ILE A 156 -10.08 -28.11 -0.07
N ALA A 157 -11.11 -27.64 -0.78
CA ALA A 157 -12.32 -28.42 -0.98
C ALA A 157 -12.25 -29.03 -2.38
N THR A 158 -12.01 -30.34 -2.47
CA THR A 158 -12.03 -31.07 -3.74
C THR A 158 -13.46 -31.22 -4.27
N ASP A 159 -13.74 -30.69 -5.46
CA ASP A 159 -14.12 -31.59 -6.56
C ASP A 159 -13.83 -31.02 -7.96
N SER A 160 -13.85 -31.89 -8.97
CA SER A 160 -13.25 -31.67 -10.30
C SER A 160 -14.22 -31.14 -11.35
N ALA A 161 -13.79 -30.15 -12.15
CA ALA A 161 -14.35 -29.92 -13.49
C ALA A 161 -13.32 -29.40 -14.50
N LYS A 162 -13.30 -30.01 -15.69
CA LYS A 162 -12.44 -29.66 -16.83
C LYS A 162 -12.95 -28.40 -17.55
N THR A 163 -12.07 -27.69 -18.27
CA THR A 163 -12.21 -27.43 -19.73
C THR A 163 -10.91 -26.85 -20.32
N LYS A 164 -10.65 -27.11 -21.62
CA LYS A 164 -9.40 -26.76 -22.32
C LYS A 164 -9.44 -25.39 -23.02
N ALA A 165 -8.32 -24.69 -22.90
CA ALA A 165 -7.62 -23.80 -23.85
C ALA A 165 -8.25 -23.40 -25.21
N ALA A 166 -8.03 -22.12 -25.58
CA ALA A 166 -7.61 -21.71 -26.92
C ALA A 166 -6.71 -20.45 -26.88
N ARG A 167 -5.79 -20.31 -27.84
CA ARG A 167 -4.83 -19.19 -28.01
C ARG A 167 -5.08 -18.44 -29.32
N ARG A 168 -4.60 -17.19 -29.40
CA ARG A 168 -3.98 -16.45 -30.54
C ARG A 168 -4.48 -14.99 -30.57
N ARG A 169 -3.80 -13.96 -31.08
CA ARG A 169 -2.39 -13.57 -31.30
C ARG A 169 -2.45 -12.39 -32.31
N ASP A 170 -1.69 -11.34 -32.03
CA ASP A 170 -1.06 -10.40 -32.99
C ASP A 170 -1.92 -9.41 -33.84
N ALA A 171 -1.43 -8.16 -33.95
CA ALA A 171 -1.94 -7.03 -34.78
C ALA A 171 -1.07 -6.87 -36.07
N PRO A 172 -1.21 -5.89 -37.02
CA PRO A 172 -1.16 -4.42 -36.78
C PRO A 172 -1.84 -3.43 -37.80
N ARG A 173 -1.78 -2.11 -37.47
CA ARG A 173 -1.78 -0.83 -38.27
C ARG A 173 -2.25 -0.72 -39.74
N PRO A 174 -2.76 0.48 -40.11
CA PRO A 174 -2.02 1.34 -41.07
C PRO A 174 -1.82 2.81 -40.58
N ALA A 175 -1.39 3.75 -41.45
CA ALA A 175 -0.90 5.08 -41.07
C ALA A 175 -1.15 6.23 -42.10
N GLY A 176 -1.08 7.49 -41.64
CA GLY A 176 -1.05 8.74 -42.42
C GLY A 176 -1.90 9.86 -41.77
N ARG A 177 -1.68 11.18 -41.94
CA ARG A 177 -0.53 11.98 -42.45
C ARG A 177 -0.65 13.43 -41.89
N ARG A 178 0.34 14.31 -42.11
CA ARG A 178 0.49 15.70 -41.57
C ARG A 178 -0.50 16.74 -42.20
N SER A 179 -0.68 18.02 -41.81
CA SER A 179 0.25 19.08 -41.31
C SER A 179 -0.46 20.35 -40.74
N GLY A 180 0.29 21.21 -40.03
CA GLY A 180 0.06 22.68 -39.88
C GLY A 180 -0.48 23.15 -38.51
N ALA A 181 -0.01 24.16 -37.75
CA ALA A 181 1.11 25.15 -37.70
C ALA A 181 0.57 26.56 -37.33
N VAL A 182 1.41 27.38 -36.66
CA VAL A 182 1.23 28.80 -36.21
C VAL A 182 0.40 28.97 -34.91
N ASP A 183 0.69 29.83 -33.91
CA ASP A 183 1.92 30.50 -33.38
C ASP A 183 1.60 31.16 -31.96
N ARG A 184 2.58 31.85 -31.32
CA ARG A 184 2.55 32.88 -30.24
C ARG A 184 1.22 33.20 -29.50
N GLY A 185 1.14 33.34 -28.17
CA GLY A 185 2.14 33.27 -27.09
C GLY A 185 2.15 34.53 -26.18
N GLN A 186 1.92 34.40 -24.86
CA GLN A 186 2.24 35.46 -23.88
C GLN A 186 2.41 34.92 -22.43
N ARG A 187 3.42 35.41 -21.72
CA ARG A 187 3.68 35.18 -20.27
C ARG A 187 3.32 36.44 -19.47
N ILE A 188 2.47 36.32 -18.45
CA ILE A 188 2.43 37.13 -17.20
C ILE A 188 1.64 36.27 -16.17
N GLY A 189 1.95 36.11 -14.88
CA GLY A 189 3.11 36.47 -14.04
C GLY A 189 2.81 36.07 -12.58
N ASN A 190 3.85 35.79 -11.77
CA ASN A 190 3.83 35.55 -10.31
C ASN A 190 2.82 34.56 -9.69
N ALA A 191 3.28 33.32 -9.49
CA ALA A 191 3.13 32.61 -8.22
C ALA A 191 4.51 32.01 -7.88
N GLN A 192 4.95 32.07 -6.61
CA GLN A 192 6.29 31.60 -6.23
C GLN A 192 6.41 30.07 -6.43
N PRO A 193 7.55 29.54 -6.93
CA PRO A 193 7.75 28.11 -7.04
C PRO A 193 7.69 27.45 -5.66
N ARG A 194 6.95 26.34 -5.56
CA ARG A 194 6.90 25.47 -4.36
C ARG A 194 7.92 24.33 -4.44
N ASP A 195 8.99 24.55 -5.19
CA ASP A 195 10.13 23.66 -5.23
C ASP A 195 10.95 23.83 -3.94
N GLU A 196 11.77 22.82 -3.60
CA GLU A 196 12.64 22.80 -2.40
C GLU A 196 12.04 22.39 -1.04
N VAL A 197 11.27 21.29 -1.01
CA VAL A 197 11.09 20.45 0.20
C VAL A 197 12.41 19.73 0.62
N PHE A 198 13.53 20.02 -0.06
CA PHE A 198 14.83 19.36 0.11
C PHE A 198 16.01 20.33 0.40
N ALA A 199 15.75 21.61 0.74
CA ALA A 199 16.80 22.60 1.01
C ALA A 199 17.52 22.46 2.37
N MET A 200 17.11 21.53 3.26
CA MET A 200 17.80 21.27 4.52
C MET A 200 18.12 19.77 4.71
N ALA A 201 19.33 19.42 4.26
CA ALA A 201 20.08 18.17 4.49
C ALA A 201 19.34 16.80 4.35
N PRO A 202 18.98 16.37 3.13
CA PRO A 202 18.57 14.99 2.85
C PRO A 202 19.75 13.99 2.76
N ALA A 203 20.98 14.48 2.58
CA ALA A 203 22.12 13.65 2.18
C ALA A 203 22.46 12.52 3.19
N GLU A 204 22.34 12.78 4.49
CA GLU A 204 22.79 11.86 5.55
C GLU A 204 21.84 10.68 5.80
N VAL A 205 20.57 10.80 5.43
CA VAL A 205 19.58 9.71 5.55
C VAL A 205 19.42 8.98 4.21
N PHE A 206 19.48 9.71 3.10
CA PHE A 206 19.13 9.15 1.80
C PHE A 206 20.32 8.60 1.01
N ASP A 207 21.56 8.96 1.34
CA ASP A 207 22.78 8.39 0.79
C ASP A 207 23.54 7.58 1.86
N ALA A 208 23.97 6.37 1.51
CA ALA A 208 24.71 5.49 2.39
C ALA A 208 25.83 4.81 1.60
N SER A 209 26.76 5.62 1.11
CA SER A 209 27.96 5.18 0.39
C SER A 209 29.19 6.02 0.76
N SER A 210 29.53 6.10 2.05
CA SER A 210 30.80 6.69 2.54
C SER A 210 31.16 6.26 3.97
N SER A 211 31.44 4.96 4.17
CA SER A 211 32.04 4.49 5.45
C SER A 211 33.09 3.39 5.29
N GLU A 212 33.93 3.47 4.24
CA GLU A 212 35.17 2.67 4.23
C GLU A 212 36.34 3.39 3.52
N LYS A 213 36.98 4.30 4.27
CA LYS A 213 38.45 4.55 4.25
C LYS A 213 38.87 5.53 5.34
N THR A 214 38.90 5.02 6.57
CA THR A 214 39.65 5.64 7.66
C THR A 214 41.14 5.59 7.35
N ALA A 215 41.88 6.63 7.72
CA ALA A 215 43.29 6.78 7.40
C ALA A 215 44.20 5.66 7.96
N ARG A 216 45.07 5.11 7.10
CA ARG A 216 46.50 4.92 7.36
C ARG A 216 47.26 4.59 6.07
#